data_AF-A0A9Q4GZC3-F1
#
_entry.id   AF-A0A9Q4GZC3-F1
#
_cell.length_a   1.000
_cell.length_b   1.000
_cell.length_c   1.000
_cell.angle_alpha   90.00
_cell.angle_beta   90.00
_cell.angle_gamma   90.00
#
_symmetry.space_group_name_H-M   'P 1'
#
loop_
_entity.id
_entity.type
_entity.pdbx_description
1 polymer ?
#
loop_
_entity_poly.entity_id
_entity_poly.type
_entity_poly.pdbx_seq_one_letter_code
_entity_poly.pdbx_strand_id
1 'polypeptide(L)'
;MSQTRPVQPDRGGDRPPSRTPAFSGNPAALADGPDRRVLVVLVVATLLAGVVALLSKQWCRINGWEAPGVHIHMCYSDFGQLFPTRGLAEGYFPFYTPLPEDQWMEYPALLAVVAGVTSWLVPAQGTLLERTVTYFDVNAVGALLCWLVVVIATAYTARGRSKDALMVAVAPGIILTSFLNWDLWAVMLAALGLWLWSRNHPVLAGVVLGLGAAMKLYPLFFFGAILVLCWRTGRLRV
;
A
#
# COMPACT_ATOMS: atom_id res chain seq x y z
N MET A 1 45.53 -13.64 71.58
CA MET A 1 46.08 -14.50 70.50
C MET A 1 44.92 -14.96 69.62
N SER A 2 44.69 -14.23 68.52
CA SER A 2 43.57 -14.44 67.58
C SER A 2 44.05 -15.39 66.47
N GLN A 3 43.39 -16.55 66.31
CA GLN A 3 43.69 -17.49 65.23
C GLN A 3 42.90 -17.12 63.97
N THR A 4 43.62 -16.73 62.93
CA THR A 4 43.13 -16.53 61.56
C THR A 4 42.80 -17.88 60.92
N ARG A 5 41.55 -18.09 60.50
CA ARG A 5 41.14 -19.22 59.65
C ARG A 5 41.57 -18.97 58.19
N PRO A 6 41.97 -20.00 57.43
CA PRO A 6 42.27 -19.87 56.01
C PRO A 6 40.98 -19.74 55.17
N VAL A 7 41.01 -18.84 54.19
CA VAL A 7 39.94 -18.63 53.20
C VAL A 7 39.99 -19.75 52.17
N GLN A 8 38.87 -20.44 51.97
CA GLN A 8 38.71 -21.54 51.03
C GLN A 8 38.26 -21.00 49.66
N PRO A 9 38.83 -21.44 48.53
CA PRO A 9 38.44 -20.95 47.21
C PRO A 9 37.04 -21.44 46.84
N ASP A 10 36.20 -20.50 46.42
CA ASP A 10 34.83 -20.70 45.96
C ASP A 10 34.81 -21.68 44.78
N ARG A 11 34.33 -22.90 45.00
CA ARG A 11 34.15 -23.90 43.95
C ARG A 11 32.92 -23.47 43.15
N GLY A 12 33.17 -23.09 41.90
CA GLY A 12 32.16 -22.64 40.94
C GLY A 12 30.87 -23.44 41.03
N GLY A 13 29.82 -22.78 41.49
CA GLY A 13 28.47 -23.29 41.44
C GLY A 13 28.01 -23.42 39.99
N ASP A 14 27.58 -24.63 39.63
CA ASP A 14 26.80 -24.90 38.42
C ASP A 14 25.60 -23.94 38.37
N ARG A 15 25.69 -22.91 37.52
CA ARG A 15 24.51 -22.14 37.12
C ARG A 15 23.68 -23.07 36.22
N PRO A 16 22.42 -23.38 36.57
CA PRO A 16 21.57 -24.12 35.66
C PRO A 16 21.42 -23.30 34.36
N PRO A 17 21.37 -23.95 33.18
CA PRO A 17 21.22 -23.23 31.93
C PRO A 17 19.95 -22.38 31.99
N SER A 18 20.09 -21.10 31.66
CA SER A 18 18.98 -20.16 31.55
C SER A 18 17.95 -20.75 30.59
N ARG A 19 16.80 -21.20 31.13
CA ARG A 19 15.64 -21.55 30.33
C ARG A 19 15.17 -20.27 29.63
N THR A 20 15.58 -20.09 28.38
CA THR A 20 14.84 -19.23 27.44
C THR A 20 13.38 -19.62 27.55
N PRO A 21 12.44 -18.68 27.81
CA PRO A 21 11.03 -19.01 27.78
C PRO A 21 10.72 -19.51 26.37
N ALA A 22 10.48 -20.82 26.25
CA ALA A 22 10.01 -21.42 25.03
C ALA A 22 8.66 -20.76 24.72
N PHE A 23 8.63 -19.97 23.66
CA PHE A 23 7.39 -19.44 23.11
C PHE A 23 6.53 -20.65 22.72
N SER A 24 5.58 -21.02 23.58
CA SER A 24 4.69 -22.17 23.40
C SER A 24 3.60 -21.87 22.35
N GLY A 25 3.99 -21.26 21.24
CA GLY A 25 3.15 -21.16 20.06
C GLY A 25 3.31 -22.43 19.26
N ASN A 26 2.24 -23.20 19.11
CA ASN A 26 2.20 -24.33 18.19
C ASN A 26 2.63 -23.85 16.78
N PRO A 27 3.75 -24.32 16.21
CA PRO A 27 4.22 -23.86 14.90
C PRO A 27 3.19 -24.10 13.80
N ALA A 28 2.32 -25.10 13.97
CA ALA A 28 1.24 -25.41 13.05
C ALA A 28 0.15 -24.32 13.02
N ALA A 29 -0.09 -23.61 14.13
CA ALA A 29 -1.09 -22.53 14.18
C ALA A 29 -0.62 -21.23 13.49
N LEU A 30 0.69 -21.12 13.19
CA LEU A 30 1.30 -19.99 12.49
C LEU A 30 1.37 -20.19 10.96
N ALA A 31 0.94 -21.35 10.47
CA ALA A 31 0.98 -21.72 9.04
C ALA A 31 -0.35 -21.48 8.32
N ASP A 32 -1.47 -21.40 9.03
CA ASP A 32 -2.77 -21.17 8.42
C ASP A 32 -3.00 -19.69 8.13
N GLY A 33 -3.54 -19.43 6.93
CA GLY A 33 -3.93 -18.09 6.51
C GLY A 33 -5.03 -17.50 7.42
N PRO A 34 -5.42 -16.23 7.20
CA PRO A 34 -6.52 -15.62 7.93
C PRO A 34 -7.80 -16.47 7.84
N ASP A 35 -8.52 -16.61 8.96
CA ASP A 35 -9.86 -17.22 8.96
C ASP A 35 -10.76 -16.50 7.94
N ARG A 36 -11.54 -17.27 7.18
CA ARG A 36 -12.54 -16.77 6.23
C ARG A 36 -13.44 -15.71 6.86
N ARG A 37 -13.84 -15.86 8.13
CA ARG A 37 -14.66 -14.87 8.83
C ARG A 37 -13.95 -13.52 8.96
N VAL A 38 -12.65 -13.55 9.28
CA VAL A 38 -11.82 -12.34 9.36
C VAL A 38 -11.70 -11.70 7.99
N LEU A 39 -11.44 -12.48 6.93
CA LEU A 39 -11.37 -11.94 5.57
C LEU A 39 -12.67 -11.26 5.14
N VAL A 40 -13.83 -11.87 5.42
CA VAL A 40 -15.13 -11.26 5.11
C VAL A 40 -15.30 -9.92 5.86
N VAL A 41 -14.97 -9.88 7.15
CA VAL A 41 -15.03 -8.63 7.93
C VAL A 41 -14.12 -7.56 7.35
N LEU A 42 -12.89 -7.91 6.98
CA LEU A 42 -11.92 -6.97 6.38
C LEU A 42 -12.41 -6.42 5.04
N VAL A 43 -12.95 -7.28 4.17
CA VAL A 43 -13.52 -6.87 2.88
C VAL A 43 -14.70 -5.94 3.10
N VAL A 44 -15.66 -6.30 3.95
CA VAL A 44 -16.83 -5.47 4.23
C VAL A 44 -16.42 -4.12 4.83
N ALA A 45 -15.50 -4.10 5.79
CA ALA A 45 -15.00 -2.87 6.39
C ALA A 45 -14.34 -1.96 5.35
N THR A 46 -13.52 -2.52 4.45
CA THR A 46 -12.86 -1.77 3.36
C THR A 46 -13.88 -1.22 2.37
N LEU A 47 -14.91 -1.99 2.02
CA LEU A 47 -15.99 -1.52 1.13
C LEU A 47 -16.77 -0.37 1.76
N LEU A 48 -17.14 -0.47 3.04
CA LEU A 48 -17.80 0.61 3.77
C LEU A 48 -16.92 1.87 3.84
N ALA A 49 -15.63 1.70 4.13
CA ALA A 49 -14.66 2.78 4.14
C ALA A 49 -14.50 3.44 2.74
N GLY A 50 -14.52 2.63 1.67
CA GLY A 50 -14.55 3.10 0.28
C GLY A 50 -15.81 3.88 -0.08
N VAL A 51 -16.98 3.48 0.45
CA VAL A 51 -18.21 4.28 0.29
C VAL A 51 -18.06 5.63 0.97
N VAL A 52 -17.53 5.70 2.19
CA VAL A 52 -17.27 6.98 2.88
C VAL A 52 -16.29 7.84 2.07
N ALA A 53 -15.21 7.25 1.55
CA ALA A 53 -14.25 7.93 0.69
C ALA A 53 -14.95 8.52 -0.56
N LEU A 54 -15.86 7.78 -1.19
CA LEU A 54 -16.59 8.23 -2.37
C LEU A 54 -17.54 9.38 -2.05
N LEU A 55 -18.29 9.26 -0.95
CA LEU A 55 -19.20 10.30 -0.48
C LEU A 55 -18.45 11.61 -0.15
N SER A 56 -17.22 11.53 0.35
CA SER A 56 -16.38 12.71 0.57
C SER A 56 -16.07 13.49 -0.71
N LYS A 57 -16.14 12.84 -1.88
CA LYS A 57 -15.89 13.44 -3.20
C LYS A 57 -17.17 13.86 -3.92
N GLN A 58 -18.34 13.63 -3.31
CA GLN A 58 -19.64 13.79 -3.98
C GLN A 58 -19.91 15.23 -4.45
N TRP A 59 -19.47 16.24 -3.69
CA TRP A 59 -19.65 17.62 -4.10
C TRP A 59 -18.97 17.90 -5.45
N CYS A 60 -17.71 17.47 -5.61
CA CYS A 60 -16.97 17.63 -6.86
C CYS A 60 -17.53 16.76 -8.00
N ARG A 61 -18.09 15.57 -7.69
CA ARG A 61 -18.77 14.72 -8.71
C ARG A 61 -19.99 15.41 -9.33
N ILE A 62 -20.66 16.28 -8.58
CA ILE A 62 -21.85 17.02 -9.05
C ILE A 62 -21.46 18.37 -9.68
N ASN A 63 -20.51 19.08 -9.07
CA ASN A 63 -20.20 20.48 -9.42
C ASN A 63 -18.92 20.63 -10.27
N GLY A 64 -18.19 19.54 -10.51
CA GLY A 64 -16.89 19.55 -11.19
C GLY A 64 -15.71 19.76 -10.24
N TRP A 65 -14.50 19.61 -10.80
CA TRP A 65 -13.23 19.75 -10.09
C TRP A 65 -12.56 21.10 -10.31
N GLU A 66 -13.32 22.20 -10.36
CA GLU A 66 -12.75 23.53 -10.58
C GLU A 66 -12.29 24.22 -9.28
N ALA A 67 -11.22 25.02 -9.38
CA ALA A 67 -10.77 25.88 -8.29
C ALA A 67 -11.63 27.16 -8.21
N PRO A 68 -11.92 27.69 -7.01
CA PRO A 68 -11.44 27.24 -5.70
C PRO A 68 -12.31 26.14 -5.03
N GLY A 69 -13.41 25.72 -5.66
CA GLY A 69 -14.41 24.82 -5.08
C GLY A 69 -13.83 23.51 -4.55
N VAL A 70 -12.90 22.90 -5.29
CA VAL A 70 -12.19 21.67 -4.88
C VAL A 70 -11.47 21.78 -3.53
N HIS A 71 -10.96 22.97 -3.19
CA HIS A 71 -10.22 23.20 -1.95
C HIS A 71 -11.15 23.53 -0.78
N ILE A 72 -12.19 24.33 -1.05
CA ILE A 72 -13.20 24.70 -0.05
C ILE A 72 -13.98 23.48 0.41
N HIS A 73 -14.35 22.59 -0.52
CA HIS A 73 -15.10 21.37 -0.23
C HIS A 73 -14.21 20.13 -0.01
N MET A 74 -12.88 20.30 0.03
CA MET A 74 -11.90 19.25 0.30
C MET A 74 -12.03 18.00 -0.60
N CYS A 75 -12.58 18.15 -1.80
CA CYS A 75 -12.87 17.07 -2.73
C CYS A 75 -11.94 17.01 -3.95
N TYR A 76 -10.79 17.70 -3.87
CA TYR A 76 -9.71 17.59 -4.85
C TYR A 76 -9.40 16.11 -5.19
N SER A 77 -9.11 15.87 -6.47
CA SER A 77 -8.66 14.59 -7.03
C SER A 77 -7.93 14.84 -8.35
N ASP A 78 -6.77 14.24 -8.50
CA ASP A 78 -5.99 14.27 -9.75
C ASP A 78 -6.72 13.58 -10.89
N PHE A 79 -7.58 12.60 -10.59
CA PHE A 79 -8.40 11.97 -11.63
C PHE A 79 -9.29 13.01 -12.33
N GLY A 80 -9.94 13.87 -11.53
CA GLY A 80 -10.80 14.93 -12.05
C GLY A 80 -10.04 16.04 -12.73
N GLN A 81 -8.87 16.41 -12.20
CA GLN A 81 -8.07 17.54 -12.71
C GLN A 81 -7.23 17.21 -13.94
N LEU A 82 -6.58 16.04 -13.94
CA LEU A 82 -5.63 15.68 -14.98
C LEU A 82 -6.29 15.12 -16.23
N PHE A 83 -7.51 14.58 -16.11
CA PHE A 83 -8.26 14.08 -17.26
C PHE A 83 -8.46 15.13 -18.37
N PRO A 84 -9.01 16.33 -18.09
CA PRO A 84 -9.17 17.37 -19.11
C PRO A 84 -7.89 18.15 -19.43
N THR A 85 -6.85 18.09 -18.59
CA THR A 85 -5.68 18.98 -18.73
C THR A 85 -4.43 18.30 -19.31
N ARG A 86 -4.35 16.97 -19.29
CA ARG A 86 -3.17 16.20 -19.73
C ARG A 86 -3.40 15.42 -21.02
N GLY A 87 -4.33 15.87 -21.86
CA GLY A 87 -4.62 15.22 -23.14
C GLY A 87 -5.45 13.93 -23.06
N LEU A 88 -5.82 13.50 -21.84
CA LEU A 88 -6.51 12.22 -21.63
C LEU A 88 -7.96 12.25 -22.13
N ALA A 89 -8.63 13.40 -22.01
CA ALA A 89 -9.97 13.63 -22.55
C ALA A 89 -10.00 13.62 -24.08
N GLU A 90 -8.88 13.93 -24.73
CA GLU A 90 -8.68 13.91 -26.18
C GLU A 90 -8.26 12.52 -26.68
N GLY A 91 -8.03 11.57 -25.77
CA GLY A 91 -7.59 10.21 -26.09
C GLY A 91 -6.09 10.08 -26.31
N TYR A 92 -5.30 11.10 -25.96
CA TYR A 92 -3.84 11.02 -26.05
C TYR A 92 -3.27 10.11 -24.97
N PHE A 93 -2.34 9.24 -25.39
CA PHE A 93 -1.66 8.36 -24.46
C PHE A 93 -0.41 9.07 -23.88
N PRO A 94 -0.23 9.06 -22.54
CA PRO A 94 0.89 9.74 -21.89
C PRO A 94 2.26 9.32 -22.45
N PHE A 95 3.16 10.30 -22.66
CA PHE A 95 4.52 10.14 -23.19
C PHE A 95 4.67 9.76 -24.68
N TYR A 96 3.59 9.42 -25.37
CA TYR A 96 3.66 9.11 -26.81
C TYR A 96 3.23 10.28 -27.69
N THR A 97 2.23 11.04 -27.24
CA THR A 97 1.75 12.21 -27.97
C THR A 97 2.51 13.45 -27.48
N PRO A 98 3.14 14.24 -28.38
CA PRO A 98 3.79 15.48 -27.98
C PRO A 98 2.73 16.50 -27.54
N LEU A 99 2.77 16.85 -26.27
CA LEU A 99 1.93 17.88 -25.64
C LEU A 99 2.80 19.10 -25.30
N PRO A 100 2.20 20.30 -25.14
CA PRO A 100 2.85 21.45 -24.52
C PRO A 100 3.47 21.10 -23.15
N GLU A 101 4.55 21.77 -22.76
CA GLU A 101 5.30 21.45 -21.54
C GLU A 101 4.44 21.53 -20.26
N ASP A 102 3.47 22.44 -20.22
CA ASP A 102 2.52 22.62 -19.12
C ASP A 102 1.50 21.48 -18.99
N GLN A 103 1.36 20.63 -20.02
CA GLN A 103 0.42 19.51 -20.08
C GLN A 103 1.09 18.14 -19.96
N TRP A 104 2.41 18.10 -19.74
CA TRP A 104 3.15 16.85 -19.61
C TRP A 104 2.70 16.05 -18.39
N MET A 105 2.71 14.72 -18.52
CA MET A 105 2.42 13.84 -17.37
C MET A 105 3.65 13.81 -16.44
N GLU A 106 3.54 14.42 -15.27
CA GLU A 106 4.62 14.48 -14.27
C GLU A 106 4.81 13.16 -13.51
N TYR A 107 3.84 12.26 -13.62
CA TYR A 107 3.85 10.98 -12.92
C TYR A 107 4.86 9.98 -13.52
N PRO A 108 5.40 9.05 -12.71
CA PRO A 108 6.29 7.99 -13.19
C PRO A 108 5.68 7.16 -14.32
N ALA A 109 6.53 6.62 -15.20
CA ALA A 109 6.14 5.96 -16.43
C ALA A 109 5.03 4.91 -16.25
N LEU A 110 5.14 4.03 -15.26
CA LEU A 110 4.15 2.96 -15.08
C LEU A 110 2.81 3.48 -14.56
N LEU A 111 2.82 4.56 -13.76
CA LEU A 111 1.59 5.19 -13.28
C LEU A 111 0.89 5.97 -14.42
N ALA A 112 1.65 6.65 -15.26
CA ALA A 112 1.12 7.28 -16.46
C ALA A 112 0.49 6.26 -17.42
N VAL A 113 1.08 5.07 -17.56
CA VAL A 113 0.46 3.97 -18.31
C VAL A 113 -0.89 3.58 -17.70
N VAL A 114 -1.00 3.47 -16.37
CA VAL A 114 -2.29 3.23 -15.71
C VAL A 114 -3.28 4.34 -16.04
N ALA A 115 -2.88 5.61 -15.95
CA ALA A 115 -3.75 6.74 -16.28
C ALA A 115 -4.25 6.73 -17.74
N GLY A 116 -3.39 6.35 -18.69
CA GLY A 116 -3.74 6.22 -20.10
C GLY A 116 -4.62 5.00 -20.38
N VAL A 117 -4.35 3.85 -19.75
CA VAL A 117 -5.18 2.64 -19.94
C VAL A 117 -6.57 2.84 -19.34
N THR A 118 -6.69 3.50 -18.18
CA THR A 118 -8.00 3.78 -17.59
C THR A 118 -8.79 4.82 -18.39
N SER A 119 -8.14 5.69 -19.18
CA SER A 119 -8.86 6.68 -19.99
C SER A 119 -9.57 6.05 -21.18
N TRP A 120 -9.06 4.92 -21.70
CA TRP A 120 -9.72 4.14 -22.75
C TRP A 120 -11.07 3.53 -22.32
N LEU A 121 -11.32 3.43 -21.02
CA LEU A 121 -12.59 2.95 -20.47
C LEU A 121 -13.66 4.05 -20.43
N VAL A 122 -13.30 5.30 -20.73
CA VAL A 122 -14.21 6.44 -20.73
C VAL A 122 -14.83 6.61 -22.12
N PRO A 123 -16.17 6.70 -22.24
CA PRO A 123 -16.82 6.99 -23.51
C PRO A 123 -16.33 8.31 -24.13
N ALA A 124 -16.23 8.34 -25.46
CA ALA A 124 -15.84 9.55 -26.20
C ALA A 124 -16.98 10.58 -26.22
N GLN A 125 -18.22 10.11 -26.19
CA GLN A 125 -19.43 10.93 -26.14
C GLN A 125 -19.75 11.43 -24.72
N GLY A 126 -20.53 12.52 -24.65
CA GLY A 126 -20.97 13.12 -23.39
C GLY A 126 -20.31 14.48 -23.13
N THR A 127 -20.84 15.19 -22.14
CA THR A 127 -20.25 16.45 -21.68
C THR A 127 -18.88 16.20 -21.03
N LEU A 128 -18.03 17.23 -20.99
CA LEU A 128 -16.72 17.12 -20.33
C LEU A 128 -16.85 16.70 -18.86
N LEU A 129 -17.87 17.20 -18.17
CA LEU A 129 -18.14 16.83 -16.77
C LEU A 129 -18.50 15.35 -16.64
N GLU A 130 -19.43 14.83 -17.45
CA GLU A 130 -19.84 13.42 -17.40
C GLU A 130 -18.66 12.48 -17.69
N ARG A 131 -17.82 12.83 -18.66
CA ARG A 131 -16.61 12.05 -19.01
C ARG A 131 -15.58 12.10 -17.89
N THR A 132 -15.37 13.27 -17.28
CA THR A 132 -14.49 13.43 -16.10
C THR A 132 -14.98 12.62 -14.90
N VAL A 133 -16.28 12.64 -14.61
CA VAL A 133 -16.88 11.84 -13.53
C VAL A 133 -16.73 10.35 -13.82
N THR A 134 -16.93 9.92 -15.07
CA THR A 134 -16.75 8.54 -15.48
C THR A 134 -15.28 8.10 -15.31
N TYR A 135 -14.33 8.94 -15.71
CA TYR A 135 -12.90 8.67 -15.50
C TYR A 135 -12.55 8.57 -14.01
N PHE A 136 -13.08 9.48 -13.19
CA PHE A 136 -12.94 9.42 -11.75
C PHE A 136 -13.49 8.10 -11.19
N ASP A 137 -14.70 7.69 -11.59
CA ASP A 137 -15.33 6.46 -11.08
C ASP A 137 -14.55 5.20 -11.50
N VAL A 138 -14.03 5.13 -12.73
CA VAL A 138 -13.15 4.03 -13.19
C VAL A 138 -11.89 3.93 -12.32
N ASN A 139 -11.22 5.05 -12.07
CA ASN A 139 -10.01 5.06 -11.25
C ASN A 139 -10.31 4.82 -9.76
N ALA A 140 -11.47 5.27 -9.26
CA ALA A 140 -11.93 5.00 -7.90
C ALA A 140 -12.19 3.50 -7.68
N VAL A 141 -12.78 2.80 -8.66
CA VAL A 141 -12.92 1.34 -8.62
C VAL A 141 -11.54 0.67 -8.60
N GLY A 142 -10.61 1.09 -9.47
CA GLY A 142 -9.24 0.58 -9.48
C GLY A 142 -8.51 0.78 -8.14
N ALA A 143 -8.65 1.97 -7.55
CA ALA A 143 -8.11 2.30 -6.24
C ALA A 143 -8.72 1.44 -5.12
N LEU A 144 -10.04 1.22 -5.14
CA LEU A 144 -10.73 0.35 -4.18
C LEU A 144 -10.27 -1.11 -4.27
N LEU A 145 -10.08 -1.63 -5.50
CA LEU A 145 -9.52 -2.96 -5.72
C LEU A 145 -8.09 -3.06 -5.18
N CYS A 146 -7.26 -2.06 -5.45
CA CYS A 146 -5.90 -1.99 -4.89
C CYS A 146 -5.94 -1.98 -3.36
N TRP A 147 -6.83 -1.20 -2.75
CA TRP A 147 -6.98 -1.13 -1.30
C TRP A 147 -7.41 -2.49 -0.70
N LEU A 148 -8.36 -3.19 -1.32
CA LEU A 148 -8.73 -4.55 -0.91
C LEU A 148 -7.53 -5.49 -0.93
N VAL A 149 -6.72 -5.45 -1.99
CA VAL A 149 -5.50 -6.26 -2.08
C VAL A 149 -4.49 -5.86 -0.99
N VAL A 150 -4.31 -4.57 -0.71
CA VAL A 150 -3.44 -4.09 0.39
C VAL A 150 -3.87 -4.67 1.73
N VAL A 151 -5.17 -4.60 2.05
CA VAL A 151 -5.72 -5.13 3.32
C VAL A 151 -5.53 -6.64 3.42
N ILE A 152 -5.83 -7.37 2.33
CA ILE A 152 -5.67 -8.82 2.28
C ILE A 152 -4.20 -9.21 2.42
N ALA A 153 -3.30 -8.60 1.64
CA ALA A 153 -1.86 -8.86 1.70
C ALA A 153 -1.31 -8.56 3.10
N THR A 154 -1.78 -7.50 3.76
CA THR A 154 -1.44 -7.17 5.15
C THR A 154 -1.90 -8.26 6.11
N ALA A 155 -3.13 -8.75 5.97
CA ALA A 155 -3.66 -9.81 6.82
C ALA A 155 -2.85 -11.11 6.72
N TYR A 156 -2.39 -11.47 5.52
CA TYR A 156 -1.51 -12.63 5.32
C TYR A 156 -0.07 -12.39 5.81
N THR A 157 0.42 -11.15 5.74
CA THR A 157 1.77 -10.78 6.20
C THR A 157 1.86 -10.82 7.73
N ALA A 158 0.78 -10.48 8.44
CA ALA A 158 0.74 -10.36 9.91
C ALA A 158 0.69 -11.68 10.71
N ARG A 159 0.78 -12.85 10.05
CA ARG A 159 0.92 -14.22 10.64
C ARG A 159 0.37 -14.40 12.07
N GLY A 160 -0.92 -14.76 12.18
CA GLY A 160 -1.60 -14.96 13.47
C GLY A 160 -2.21 -13.68 14.07
N ARG A 161 -1.86 -12.50 13.55
CA ARG A 161 -2.46 -11.20 13.90
C ARG A 161 -3.23 -10.58 12.74
N SER A 162 -3.90 -11.41 11.93
CA SER A 162 -4.63 -10.96 10.72
C SER A 162 -5.70 -9.89 11.00
N LYS A 163 -6.23 -9.83 12.22
CA LYS A 163 -7.17 -8.80 12.67
C LYS A 163 -6.58 -7.38 12.64
N ASP A 164 -5.26 -7.25 12.74
CA ASP A 164 -4.58 -5.94 12.72
C ASP A 164 -4.71 -5.26 11.34
N ALA A 165 -4.98 -6.03 10.28
CA ALA A 165 -5.29 -5.47 8.96
C ALA A 165 -6.58 -4.61 8.97
N LEU A 166 -7.42 -4.73 10.00
CA LEU A 166 -8.57 -3.84 10.18
C LEU A 166 -8.11 -2.38 10.32
N MET A 167 -6.97 -2.13 10.97
CA MET A 167 -6.41 -0.77 11.09
C MET A 167 -6.13 -0.16 9.72
N VAL A 168 -5.73 -0.97 8.73
CA VAL A 168 -5.50 -0.55 7.34
C VAL A 168 -6.82 -0.41 6.58
N ALA A 169 -7.79 -1.28 6.84
CA ALA A 169 -9.10 -1.25 6.19
C ALA A 169 -9.91 0.02 6.55
N VAL A 170 -9.77 0.53 7.77
CA VAL A 170 -10.53 1.71 8.24
C VAL A 170 -9.64 2.92 8.55
N ALA A 171 -8.41 2.95 8.03
CA ALA A 171 -7.48 4.05 8.27
C ALA A 171 -8.05 5.39 7.77
N PRO A 172 -8.22 6.41 8.63
CA PRO A 172 -8.75 7.71 8.21
C PRO A 172 -7.94 8.37 7.10
N GLY A 173 -6.61 8.21 7.14
CA GLY A 173 -5.72 8.67 6.09
C GLY A 173 -6.08 8.07 4.74
N ILE A 174 -6.24 6.74 4.65
CA ILE A 174 -6.59 6.07 3.39
C ILE A 174 -8.02 6.44 2.94
N ILE A 175 -8.98 6.55 3.86
CA ILE A 175 -10.35 6.98 3.53
C ILE A 175 -10.31 8.35 2.83
N LEU A 176 -9.56 9.31 3.36
CA LEU A 176 -9.53 10.67 2.82
C LEU A 176 -8.67 10.81 1.56
N THR A 177 -7.65 9.95 1.38
CA THR A 177 -6.66 10.09 0.30
C THR A 177 -6.76 9.04 -0.81
N SER A 178 -7.54 7.97 -0.62
CA SER A 178 -7.64 6.84 -1.58
C SER A 178 -8.03 7.25 -3.00
N PHE A 179 -8.85 8.30 -3.13
CA PHE A 179 -9.30 8.84 -4.42
C PHE A 179 -8.66 10.18 -4.78
N LEU A 180 -7.52 10.52 -4.15
CA LEU A 180 -6.73 11.68 -4.58
C LEU A 180 -5.95 11.38 -5.86
N ASN A 181 -5.30 10.22 -5.94
CA ASN A 181 -4.40 9.87 -7.04
C ASN A 181 -4.24 8.34 -7.17
N TRP A 182 -3.35 7.90 -8.07
CA TRP A 182 -3.07 6.49 -8.33
C TRP A 182 -2.13 5.83 -7.32
N ASP A 183 -1.84 6.46 -6.16
CA ASP A 183 -0.80 5.96 -5.26
C ASP A 183 -1.12 4.58 -4.68
N LEU A 184 -2.39 4.22 -4.55
CA LEU A 184 -2.80 2.90 -4.08
C LEU A 184 -2.32 1.74 -4.97
N TRP A 185 -2.04 1.99 -6.25
CA TRP A 185 -1.39 0.98 -7.11
C TRP A 185 0.02 0.65 -6.62
N ALA A 186 0.80 1.68 -6.28
CA ALA A 186 2.13 1.49 -5.71
C ALA A 186 2.06 0.90 -4.29
N VAL A 187 1.04 1.25 -3.48
CA VAL A 187 0.85 0.67 -2.13
C VAL A 187 0.51 -0.81 -2.24
N MET A 188 -0.33 -1.19 -3.20
CA MET A 188 -0.67 -2.58 -3.50
C MET A 188 0.58 -3.39 -3.84
N LEU A 189 1.40 -2.91 -4.76
CA LEU A 189 2.66 -3.58 -5.11
C LEU A 189 3.60 -3.65 -3.92
N ALA A 190 3.72 -2.59 -3.11
CA ALA A 190 4.51 -2.63 -1.89
C ALA A 190 4.02 -3.70 -0.90
N ALA A 191 2.72 -3.77 -0.64
CA ALA A 191 2.12 -4.75 0.27
C ALA A 191 2.31 -6.19 -0.24
N LEU A 192 2.11 -6.43 -1.54
CA LEU A 192 2.36 -7.73 -2.17
C LEU A 192 3.84 -8.11 -2.12
N GLY A 193 4.75 -7.17 -2.35
CA GLY A 193 6.19 -7.38 -2.24
C GLY A 193 6.61 -7.83 -0.84
N LEU A 194 6.09 -7.15 0.19
CA LEU A 194 6.33 -7.54 1.59
C LEU A 194 5.71 -8.90 1.94
N TRP A 195 4.51 -9.19 1.42
CA TRP A 195 3.89 -10.49 1.58
C TRP A 195 4.72 -11.61 0.96
N LEU A 196 5.16 -11.46 -0.29
CA LEU A 196 6.04 -12.42 -1.00
C LEU A 196 7.38 -12.61 -0.28
N TRP A 197 7.96 -11.51 0.21
CA TRP A 197 9.17 -11.56 1.02
C TRP A 197 8.96 -12.39 2.28
N SER A 198 7.85 -12.17 3.00
CA SER A 198 7.51 -12.94 4.19
C SER A 198 7.45 -14.44 3.87
N ARG A 199 6.97 -14.82 2.68
CA ARG A 199 6.82 -16.22 2.23
C ARG A 199 8.10 -16.85 1.67
N ASN A 200 9.27 -16.22 1.83
CA ASN A 200 10.57 -16.66 1.32
C ASN A 200 10.66 -16.68 -0.22
N HIS A 201 9.98 -15.76 -0.92
CA HIS A 201 10.12 -15.55 -2.37
C HIS A 201 10.83 -14.23 -2.71
N PRO A 202 12.15 -14.09 -2.42
CA PRO A 202 12.86 -12.81 -2.49
C PRO A 202 12.97 -12.24 -3.92
N VAL A 203 13.10 -13.09 -4.95
CA VAL A 203 13.18 -12.63 -6.34
C VAL A 203 11.86 -11.99 -6.78
N LEU A 204 10.73 -12.67 -6.54
CA LEU A 204 9.41 -12.13 -6.86
C LEU A 204 9.11 -10.86 -6.04
N ALA A 205 9.49 -10.85 -4.75
CA ALA A 205 9.37 -9.66 -3.92
C ALA A 205 10.15 -8.46 -4.52
N GLY A 206 11.38 -8.68 -4.97
CA GLY A 206 12.19 -7.66 -5.63
C GLY A 206 11.56 -7.16 -6.93
N VAL A 207 11.05 -8.04 -7.79
CA VAL A 207 10.36 -7.65 -9.03
C VAL A 207 9.12 -6.80 -8.72
N VAL A 208 8.27 -7.25 -7.80
CA VAL A 208 7.04 -6.54 -7.44
C VAL A 208 7.33 -5.18 -6.79
N LEU A 209 8.33 -5.10 -5.90
CA LEU A 209 8.78 -3.83 -5.31
C LEU A 209 9.40 -2.89 -6.35
N GLY A 210 10.14 -3.42 -7.32
CA GLY A 210 10.69 -2.66 -8.45
C GLY A 210 9.59 -2.08 -9.35
N LEU A 211 8.55 -2.86 -9.64
CA LEU A 211 7.34 -2.35 -10.33
C LEU A 211 6.65 -1.27 -9.50
N GLY A 212 6.59 -1.44 -8.17
CA GLY A 212 6.10 -0.42 -7.24
C GLY A 212 6.90 0.89 -7.35
N ALA A 213 8.23 0.79 -7.38
CA ALA A 213 9.14 1.92 -7.56
C ALA A 213 8.93 2.65 -8.91
N ALA A 214 8.60 1.89 -9.97
CA ALA A 214 8.28 2.45 -11.27
C ALA A 214 6.91 3.15 -11.32
N MET A 215 6.00 2.85 -10.37
CA MET A 215 4.72 3.58 -10.21
C MET A 215 4.87 4.81 -9.32
N LYS A 216 5.63 4.71 -8.22
CA LYS A 216 5.96 5.84 -7.34
C LYS A 216 7.26 5.54 -6.63
N LEU A 217 8.04 6.54 -6.25
CA LEU A 217 9.37 6.29 -5.69
C LEU A 217 9.35 5.58 -4.31
N TYR A 218 8.30 5.74 -3.50
CA TYR A 218 8.35 5.30 -2.10
C TYR A 218 8.51 3.79 -1.85
N PRO A 219 8.00 2.84 -2.67
CA PRO A 219 8.26 1.43 -2.47
C PRO A 219 9.75 1.06 -2.57
N LEU A 220 10.56 1.90 -3.21
CA LEU A 220 12.01 1.73 -3.27
C LEU A 220 12.63 1.73 -1.86
N PHE A 221 12.07 2.49 -0.92
CA PHE A 221 12.59 2.58 0.45
C PHE A 221 12.50 1.25 1.21
N PHE A 222 11.61 0.33 0.82
CA PHE A 222 11.56 -1.01 1.41
C PHE A 222 12.83 -1.82 1.10
N PHE A 223 13.49 -1.61 -0.04
CA PHE A 223 14.78 -2.25 -0.30
C PHE A 223 15.85 -1.82 0.70
N GLY A 224 15.85 -0.55 1.12
CA GLY A 224 16.75 -0.07 2.17
C GLY A 224 16.52 -0.79 3.50
N ALA A 225 15.26 -0.93 3.92
CA ALA A 225 14.92 -1.67 5.14
C ALA A 225 15.29 -3.16 5.06
N ILE A 226 15.02 -3.80 3.90
CA ILE A 226 15.38 -5.20 3.65
C ILE A 226 16.90 -5.38 3.66
N LEU A 227 17.66 -4.47 3.05
CA LEU A 227 19.12 -4.51 3.02
C LEU A 227 19.71 -4.41 4.43
N VAL A 228 19.22 -3.47 5.26
CA VAL A 228 19.62 -3.35 6.67
C VAL A 228 19.29 -4.63 7.44
N LEU A 229 18.13 -5.25 7.19
CA LEU A 229 17.75 -6.52 7.81
C LEU A 229 18.68 -7.67 7.37
N CYS A 230 18.98 -7.78 6.08
CA CYS A 230 19.92 -8.77 5.54
C CYS A 230 21.31 -8.60 6.12
N TRP A 231 21.78 -7.35 6.29
CA TRP A 231 23.05 -7.04 6.92
C TRP A 231 23.06 -7.47 8.39
N ARG A 232 22.05 -7.05 9.16
CA ARG A 232 21.91 -7.40 10.58
C ARG A 232 21.84 -8.91 10.82
N THR A 233 21.19 -9.64 9.91
CA THR A 233 21.02 -11.11 10.05
C THR A 233 22.19 -11.92 9.49
N GLY A 234 23.26 -11.27 9.01
CA GLY A 234 24.42 -11.95 8.42
C GLY A 234 24.08 -12.74 7.16
N ARG A 235 22.98 -12.40 6.48
CA ARG A 235 22.50 -13.10 5.28
C ARG A 235 22.91 -12.42 3.97
N LEU A 236 23.71 -11.36 4.03
CA LEU A 236 24.40 -10.82 2.86
C LEU A 236 25.45 -11.85 2.41
N ARG A 237 25.09 -12.66 1.42
CA ARG A 237 26.05 -13.43 0.65
C ARG A 237 26.55 -12.50 -0.45
N VAL A 238 27.72 -11.91 -0.23
CA VAL A 238 28.49 -11.19 -1.24
C VAL A 238 29.30 -12.20 -2.04
#